data_AF-A0A3C1IDT3-F1
#
_entry.id   AF-A0A3C1IDT3-F1
#
_cell.length_a   1.000
_cell.length_b   1.000
_cell.length_c   1.000
_cell.angle_alpha   90.00
_cell.angle_beta   90.00
_cell.angle_gamma   90.00
#
_symmetry.space_group_name_H-M   'P 1'
#
loop_
_entity.id
_entity.type
_entity.pdbx_description
1 polymer ?
#
loop_
_entity_poly.entity_id
_entity_poly.type
_entity_poly.pdbx_seq_one_letter_code
_entity_poly.pdbx_strand_id
1 'polypeptide(L)'
;MQTVSLVGYSDKLSARPGDKIDFMVSSQSDAPYEARLFRSISADPNPAGAGLVEHRCERFFPDQKFPSRRQSFHPGSHLLTVAPLVLDAQRAVTLSLMLYPTLQTPATQTLLSFGKFALELNPQGGVTLRAGAAAISTPGAVALRQWARVQATVETSGRMTILLEDVSV
;
A
#
# COMPACT_ATOMS: atom_id res chain seq x y z
N MET A 1 -7.89 -11.96 22.75
CA MET A 1 -7.42 -12.43 21.42
C MET A 1 -5.91 -12.58 21.49
N GLN A 2 -5.37 -13.71 21.05
CA GLN A 2 -3.92 -13.88 20.92
C GLN A 2 -3.47 -13.27 19.60
N THR A 3 -2.46 -12.40 19.66
CA THR A 3 -1.85 -11.80 18.47
C THR A 3 -0.89 -12.79 17.84
N VAL A 4 -1.03 -13.04 16.54
CA VAL A 4 -0.07 -13.86 15.79
C VAL A 4 1.24 -13.09 15.67
N SER A 5 2.29 -13.58 16.31
CA SER A 5 3.60 -12.90 16.41
C SER A 5 4.54 -13.19 15.24
N LEU A 6 4.21 -14.17 14.39
CA LEU A 6 5.01 -14.60 13.25
C LEU A 6 4.11 -14.81 12.04
N VAL A 7 4.41 -14.15 10.93
CA VAL A 7 3.69 -14.30 9.65
C VAL A 7 4.70 -14.46 8.52
N GLY A 8 4.31 -15.15 7.44
CA GLY A 8 5.13 -15.24 6.26
C GLY A 8 4.38 -15.73 5.03
N TYR A 9 5.02 -15.59 3.88
CA TYR A 9 4.52 -16.04 2.58
C TYR A 9 5.69 -16.43 1.68
N SER A 10 5.42 -17.18 0.62
CA SER A 10 6.39 -17.49 -0.43
C SER A 10 6.20 -16.59 -1.65
N ASP A 11 7.27 -16.36 -2.41
CA ASP A 11 7.21 -15.61 -3.68
C ASP A 11 6.44 -16.37 -4.77
N LYS A 12 6.42 -17.70 -4.70
CA LYS A 12 5.76 -18.61 -5.65
C LYS A 12 4.96 -19.69 -4.92
N LEU A 13 3.93 -20.20 -5.59
CA LEU A 13 3.09 -21.29 -5.08
C LEU A 13 3.65 -22.69 -5.38
N SER A 14 4.50 -22.83 -6.40
CA SER A 14 5.08 -24.11 -6.79
C SER A 14 6.43 -23.90 -7.49
N ALA A 15 7.23 -24.97 -7.55
CA ALA A 15 8.56 -24.96 -8.14
C ALA A 15 8.92 -26.35 -8.68
N ARG A 16 9.80 -26.40 -9.67
CA ARG A 16 10.40 -27.63 -10.20
C ARG A 16 11.75 -27.93 -9.51
N PRO A 17 12.29 -29.15 -9.66
CA PRO A 17 13.64 -29.44 -9.20
C PRO A 17 14.66 -28.45 -9.78
N GLY A 18 15.48 -27.84 -8.91
CA GLY A 18 16.47 -26.82 -9.28
C GLY A 18 15.97 -25.37 -9.18
N ASP A 19 14.67 -25.15 -9.07
CA ASP A 19 14.12 -23.80 -8.86
C ASP A 19 14.35 -23.31 -7.42
N LYS A 20 14.38 -21.99 -7.27
CA LYS A 20 14.41 -21.30 -5.97
C LYS A 20 13.02 -20.75 -5.62
N ILE A 21 12.58 -21.04 -4.39
CA ILE A 21 11.43 -20.40 -3.72
C ILE A 21 11.99 -19.55 -2.58
N ASP A 22 11.57 -18.29 -2.52
CA ASP A 22 11.91 -17.39 -1.44
C ASP A 22 10.74 -17.27 -0.43
N PHE A 23 11.07 -17.30 0.86
CA PHE A 23 10.12 -17.14 1.95
C PHE A 23 10.36 -15.83 2.69
N MET A 24 9.35 -14.98 2.74
CA MET A 24 9.38 -13.69 3.42
C MET A 24 8.69 -13.84 4.76
N VAL A 25 9.42 -13.66 5.86
CA VAL A 25 8.92 -13.83 7.23
C VAL A 25 9.05 -12.52 8.00
N SER A 26 7.98 -12.12 8.67
CA SER A 26 7.93 -11.00 9.60
C SER A 26 7.61 -11.52 11.00
N SER A 27 8.51 -11.25 11.93
CA SER A 27 8.40 -11.66 13.34
C SER A 27 8.40 -10.44 14.25
N GLN A 28 7.55 -10.47 15.28
CA GLN A 28 7.53 -9.49 16.37
C GLN A 28 8.25 -10.00 17.63
N SER A 29 8.86 -11.19 17.58
CA SER A 29 9.63 -11.77 18.68
C SER A 29 11.02 -11.16 18.78
N ASP A 30 11.57 -11.10 20.00
CA ASP A 30 12.97 -10.72 20.25
C ASP A 30 13.95 -11.90 20.07
N ALA A 31 13.43 -13.13 20.03
CA ALA A 31 14.23 -14.35 19.83
C ALA A 31 14.22 -14.81 18.36
N PRO A 32 15.28 -15.48 17.86
CA PRO A 32 15.27 -16.12 16.54
C PRO A 32 14.10 -17.10 16.36
N TYR A 33 13.58 -17.21 15.14
CA TYR A 33 12.59 -18.22 14.78
C TYR A 33 13.24 -19.43 14.11
N GLU A 34 12.60 -20.59 14.24
CA GLU A 34 13.04 -21.83 13.61
C GLU A 34 12.21 -22.11 12.35
N ALA A 35 12.85 -22.67 11.33
CA ALA A 35 12.20 -23.15 10.11
C ALA A 35 12.51 -24.62 9.88
N ARG A 36 11.47 -25.37 9.48
CA ARG A 36 11.52 -26.80 9.19
C ARG A 36 10.68 -27.08 7.95
N LEU A 37 11.04 -28.10 7.18
CA LEU A 37 10.28 -28.54 6.01
C LEU A 37 9.53 -29.83 6.28
N PHE A 38 8.24 -29.85 5.95
CA PHE A 38 7.37 -31.00 6.07
C PHE A 38 6.65 -31.29 4.75
N ARG A 39 6.44 -32.58 4.46
CA ARG A 39 5.47 -33.05 3.49
C ARG A 39 4.14 -33.25 4.21
N SER A 40 3.17 -32.37 3.96
CA SER A 40 1.82 -32.50 4.47
C SER A 40 1.03 -33.54 3.68
N ILE A 41 0.33 -34.45 4.39
CA ILE A 41 -0.52 -35.51 3.82
C ILE A 41 -1.98 -35.29 4.19
N SER A 42 -2.22 -34.93 5.45
CA SER A 42 -3.55 -34.57 5.96
C SER A 42 -3.39 -33.44 6.98
N ALA A 43 -4.31 -32.48 6.93
CA ALA A 43 -4.41 -31.38 7.89
C ALA A 43 -5.85 -31.21 8.41
N ASP A 44 -6.70 -32.23 8.26
CA ASP A 44 -8.06 -32.23 8.77
C ASP A 44 -8.04 -32.37 10.31
N PRO A 45 -8.56 -31.39 11.08
CA PRO A 45 -8.57 -31.43 12.53
C PRO A 45 -9.67 -32.36 13.11
N ASN A 46 -10.50 -33.00 12.28
CA ASN A 46 -11.54 -33.91 12.75
C ASN A 46 -10.94 -35.10 13.53
N PRO A 47 -11.26 -35.28 14.83
CA PRO A 47 -10.73 -36.37 15.63
C PRO A 47 -11.20 -37.76 15.19
N ALA A 48 -12.28 -37.85 14.41
CA ALA A 48 -12.76 -39.11 13.81
C ALA A 48 -12.13 -39.39 12.43
N GLY A 49 -11.33 -38.45 11.89
CA GLY A 49 -10.59 -38.60 10.64
C GLY A 49 -9.15 -39.04 10.85
N ALA A 50 -8.32 -38.89 9.81
CA ALA A 50 -6.89 -39.22 9.88
C ALA A 50 -6.08 -38.24 10.76
N GLY A 51 -6.62 -37.05 11.06
CA GLY A 51 -5.93 -36.00 11.79
C GLY A 51 -4.82 -35.31 10.99
N LEU A 52 -3.91 -34.62 11.70
CA LEU A 52 -2.70 -34.02 11.13
C LEU A 52 -1.65 -35.12 10.85
N VAL A 53 -1.31 -35.31 9.58
CA VAL A 53 -0.29 -36.28 9.13
C VAL A 53 0.74 -35.55 8.28
N GLU A 54 1.96 -35.47 8.80
CA GLU A 54 3.08 -34.78 8.17
C GLU A 54 4.38 -35.59 8.30
N HIS A 55 5.25 -35.52 7.30
CA HIS A 55 6.56 -36.16 7.33
C HIS A 55 7.68 -35.13 7.22
N ARG A 56 8.65 -35.20 8.13
CA ARG A 56 9.83 -34.34 8.07
C ARG A 56 10.64 -34.57 6.80
N CYS A 57 11.14 -33.48 6.23
CA CYS A 57 11.94 -33.45 5.01
C CYS A 57 13.36 -32.91 5.28
N GLU A 58 13.92 -33.22 6.45
CA GLU A 58 15.24 -32.75 6.92
C GLU A 58 16.38 -33.05 5.95
N ARG A 59 16.29 -34.17 5.20
CA ARG A 59 17.27 -34.52 4.15
C ARG A 59 17.35 -33.49 3.02
N PHE A 60 16.28 -32.72 2.81
CA PHE A 60 16.18 -31.70 1.76
C PHE A 60 16.33 -30.29 2.33
N PHE A 61 15.88 -30.07 3.56
CA PHE A 61 15.99 -28.80 4.27
C PHE A 61 16.22 -29.10 5.75
N PRO A 62 17.46 -29.03 6.23
CA PRO A 62 17.75 -29.21 7.65
C PRO A 62 17.11 -28.08 8.46
N ASP A 63 16.87 -28.32 9.74
CA ASP A 63 16.34 -27.29 10.65
C ASP A 63 17.24 -26.05 10.63
N GLN A 64 16.64 -24.88 10.41
CA GLN A 64 17.34 -23.61 10.36
C GLN A 64 16.80 -22.63 11.41
N LYS A 65 17.65 -21.69 11.83
CA LYS A 65 17.27 -20.55 12.66
C LYS A 65 17.53 -19.26 11.93
N PHE A 66 16.61 -18.31 12.07
CA PHE A 66 16.70 -17.01 11.44
C PHE A 66 16.42 -15.90 12.47
N PRO A 67 17.11 -14.76 12.39
CA PRO A 67 16.85 -13.65 13.28
C PRO A 67 15.43 -13.11 13.05
N SER A 68 14.73 -12.81 14.14
CA SER A 68 13.43 -12.17 14.06
C SER A 68 13.58 -10.70 13.62
N ARG A 69 12.73 -10.29 12.67
CA ARG A 69 12.63 -8.91 12.21
C ARG A 69 11.20 -8.60 11.82
N ARG A 70 10.70 -7.44 12.24
CA ARG A 70 9.43 -6.89 11.76
C ARG A 70 9.62 -6.29 10.38
N GLN A 71 8.80 -6.71 9.42
CA GLN A 71 8.72 -6.10 8.09
C GLN A 71 7.46 -5.24 8.02
N SER A 72 7.62 -3.94 7.78
CA SER A 72 6.48 -3.02 7.65
C SER A 72 5.73 -3.27 6.35
N PHE A 73 4.40 -3.28 6.43
CA PHE A 73 3.50 -3.44 5.30
C PHE A 73 2.60 -2.21 5.18
N HIS A 74 2.60 -1.58 4.01
CA HIS A 74 1.82 -0.39 3.69
C HIS A 74 0.86 -0.73 2.55
N PRO A 75 -0.30 -1.34 2.84
CA PRO A 75 -1.27 -1.71 1.82
C PRO A 75 -1.88 -0.47 1.16
N GLY A 76 -2.17 -0.59 -0.13
CA GLY A 76 -2.80 0.47 -0.91
C GLY A 76 -2.19 0.55 -2.29
N SER A 77 -2.99 0.23 -3.32
CA SER A 77 -2.58 0.40 -4.70
C SER A 77 -2.33 1.89 -4.98
N HIS A 78 -1.14 2.21 -5.46
CA HIS A 78 -0.76 3.57 -5.84
C HIS A 78 0.24 3.52 -7.00
N LEU A 79 0.45 4.67 -7.63
CA LEU A 79 1.45 4.83 -8.68
C LEU A 79 2.66 5.57 -8.10
N LEU A 80 3.85 5.13 -8.49
CA LEU A 80 5.11 5.81 -8.23
C LEU A 80 5.82 6.05 -9.56
N THR A 81 6.51 7.18 -9.69
CA THR A 81 7.37 7.42 -10.83
C THR A 81 8.57 6.48 -10.78
N VAL A 82 8.98 5.94 -11.93
CA VAL A 82 10.13 5.02 -12.02
C VAL A 82 11.46 5.74 -11.71
N ALA A 83 11.53 7.02 -12.05
CA ALA A 83 12.65 7.90 -11.75
C ALA A 83 12.16 9.16 -11.02
N PRO A 84 13.04 9.91 -10.34
CA PRO A 84 12.68 11.20 -9.75
C PRO A 84 12.12 12.15 -10.80
N LEU A 85 10.91 12.68 -10.55
CA LEU A 85 10.37 13.75 -11.36
C LEU A 85 11.10 15.06 -11.01
N VAL A 86 11.66 15.73 -12.01
CA VAL A 86 12.28 17.05 -11.86
C VAL A 86 11.43 18.05 -12.63
N LEU A 87 10.91 19.05 -11.93
CA LEU A 87 10.16 20.15 -12.54
C LEU A 87 11.03 21.40 -12.54
N ASP A 88 11.33 21.92 -13.73
CA ASP A 88 11.95 23.24 -13.92
C ASP A 88 10.87 24.30 -14.17
N ALA A 89 10.03 24.53 -13.16
CA ALA A 89 8.94 25.49 -13.24
C ALA A 89 9.42 26.90 -12.93
N GLN A 90 9.39 27.78 -13.94
CA GLN A 90 9.88 29.16 -13.83
C GLN A 90 8.84 30.15 -13.27
N ARG A 91 7.54 29.83 -13.39
CA ARG A 91 6.44 30.75 -13.03
C ARG A 91 5.34 30.11 -12.20
N ALA A 92 4.94 28.90 -12.57
CA ALA A 92 3.87 28.19 -11.89
C ALA A 92 4.00 26.68 -12.08
N VAL A 93 3.42 25.93 -11.14
CA VAL A 93 3.19 24.49 -11.26
C VAL A 93 1.69 24.27 -11.28
N THR A 94 1.19 23.59 -12.31
CA THR A 94 -0.21 23.20 -12.42
C THR A 94 -0.33 21.68 -12.33
N LEU A 95 -1.21 21.22 -11.44
CA LEU A 95 -1.57 19.82 -11.25
C LEU A 95 -3.02 19.65 -11.73
N SER A 96 -3.28 18.68 -12.60
CA SER A 96 -4.62 18.40 -13.11
C SER A 96 -4.87 16.90 -13.08
N LEU A 97 -6.04 16.50 -12.58
CA LEU A 97 -6.45 15.10 -12.52
C LEU A 97 -7.96 14.92 -12.70
N MET A 98 -8.32 13.87 -13.44
CA MET A 98 -9.67 13.32 -13.47
C MET A 98 -9.80 12.35 -12.29
N LEU A 99 -10.82 12.54 -11.45
CA LEU A 99 -11.08 11.67 -10.30
C LEU A 99 -12.51 11.10 -10.34
N TYR A 100 -12.64 9.88 -9.82
CA TYR A 100 -13.92 9.19 -9.60
C TYR A 100 -13.90 8.62 -8.16
N PRO A 101 -14.19 9.45 -7.15
CA PRO A 101 -14.05 9.05 -5.76
C PRO A 101 -15.17 8.07 -5.40
N THR A 102 -14.82 6.91 -4.85
CA THR A 102 -15.80 5.87 -4.48
C THR A 102 -16.05 5.79 -2.98
N LEU A 103 -15.17 6.39 -2.19
CA LEU A 103 -15.18 6.35 -0.74
C LEU A 103 -14.62 7.67 -0.18
N GLN A 104 -15.35 8.21 0.80
CA GLN A 104 -14.91 9.29 1.66
C GLN A 104 -14.61 8.69 3.05
N THR A 105 -13.47 9.07 3.63
CA THR A 105 -13.05 8.59 4.95
C THR A 105 -12.86 9.74 5.92
N PRO A 106 -12.82 9.48 7.26
CA PRO A 106 -12.44 10.49 8.25
C PRO A 106 -10.99 10.98 8.14
N ALA A 107 -10.15 10.32 7.35
CA ALA A 107 -8.76 10.67 7.11
C ALA A 107 -8.59 11.32 5.73
N THR A 108 -7.55 12.12 5.59
CA THR A 108 -7.14 12.67 4.29
C THR A 108 -6.69 11.56 3.36
N GLN A 109 -7.16 11.58 2.12
CA GLN A 109 -6.78 10.63 1.07
C GLN A 109 -5.94 11.35 0.01
N THR A 110 -4.68 10.99 -0.16
CA THR A 110 -3.82 11.58 -1.20
C THR A 110 -4.24 11.12 -2.59
N LEU A 111 -4.53 12.06 -3.48
CA LEU A 111 -4.82 11.80 -4.90
C LEU A 111 -3.54 11.87 -5.74
N LEU A 112 -2.68 12.84 -5.46
CA LEU A 112 -1.37 13.03 -6.09
C LEU A 112 -0.43 13.73 -5.10
N SER A 113 0.83 13.32 -5.04
CA SER A 113 1.86 14.02 -4.28
C SER A 113 3.16 14.12 -5.06
N PHE A 114 3.82 15.27 -4.95
CA PHE A 114 5.11 15.53 -5.57
C PHE A 114 5.89 16.60 -4.78
N GLY A 115 7.02 16.22 -4.20
CA GLY A 115 7.84 17.12 -3.38
C GLY A 115 7.02 17.74 -2.25
N LYS A 116 6.89 19.08 -2.26
CA LYS A 116 6.08 19.83 -1.28
C LYS A 116 4.61 19.99 -1.68
N PHE A 117 4.21 19.52 -2.86
CA PHE A 117 2.88 19.71 -3.41
C PHE A 117 2.04 18.44 -3.26
N ALA A 118 0.75 18.60 -2.95
CA ALA A 118 -0.19 17.49 -2.96
C ALA A 118 -1.59 17.94 -3.37
N LEU A 119 -2.32 17.03 -4.00
CA LEU A 119 -3.78 17.07 -4.13
C LEU A 119 -4.35 15.97 -3.26
N GLU A 120 -5.28 16.37 -2.40
CA GLU A 120 -5.81 15.55 -1.31
C GLU A 120 -7.33 15.62 -1.31
N LEU A 121 -8.03 14.51 -1.12
CA LEU A 121 -9.44 14.51 -0.74
C LEU A 121 -9.50 14.61 0.80
N ASN A 122 -10.09 15.70 1.29
CA ASN A 122 -10.22 15.94 2.72
C ASN A 122 -11.43 15.18 3.32
N PRO A 123 -11.52 15.07 4.66
CA PRO A 123 -12.61 14.35 5.32
C PRO A 123 -14.02 14.92 5.06
N GLN A 124 -14.13 16.17 4.60
CA GLN A 124 -15.40 16.81 4.21
C GLN A 124 -15.76 16.53 2.74
N GLY A 125 -14.91 15.83 2.00
CA GLY A 125 -15.11 15.50 0.59
C GLY A 125 -14.64 16.58 -0.38
N GLY A 126 -14.08 17.69 0.10
CA GLY A 126 -13.47 18.70 -0.75
C GLY A 126 -12.08 18.28 -1.23
N VAL A 127 -11.64 18.82 -2.37
CA VAL A 127 -10.26 18.64 -2.84
C VAL A 127 -9.40 19.77 -2.29
N THR A 128 -8.26 19.41 -1.71
CA THR A 128 -7.30 20.32 -1.10
C THR A 128 -6.01 20.32 -1.91
N LEU A 129 -5.56 21.51 -2.33
CA LEU A 129 -4.21 21.75 -2.84
C LEU A 129 -3.32 22.14 -1.66
N ARG A 130 -2.26 21.37 -1.43
CA ARG A 130 -1.21 21.66 -0.44
C ARG A 130 0.08 22.09 -1.12
N ALA A 131 0.75 23.09 -0.56
CA ALA A 131 2.10 23.54 -0.93
C ALA A 131 2.91 23.81 0.36
N GLY A 132 3.61 22.79 0.85
CA GLY A 132 4.27 22.83 2.16
C GLY A 132 3.26 23.00 3.30
N ALA A 133 3.39 24.06 4.08
CA ALA A 133 2.47 24.37 5.18
C ALA A 133 1.18 25.06 4.72
N ALA A 134 1.16 25.65 3.51
CA ALA A 134 -0.02 26.32 2.97
C ALA A 134 -0.96 25.31 2.30
N ALA A 135 -2.27 25.54 2.43
CA ALA A 135 -3.28 24.74 1.76
C ALA A 135 -4.53 25.58 1.44
N ILE A 136 -5.18 25.27 0.32
CA ILE A 136 -6.51 25.77 -0.04
C ILE A 136 -7.40 24.60 -0.44
N SER A 137 -8.70 24.71 -0.19
CA SER A 137 -9.68 23.67 -0.51
C SER A 137 -10.77 24.19 -1.42
N THR A 138 -11.38 23.29 -2.19
CA THR A 138 -12.61 23.57 -2.91
C THR A 138 -13.73 23.91 -1.90
N PRO A 139 -14.65 24.83 -2.24
CA PRO A 139 -15.76 25.19 -1.37
C PRO A 139 -16.80 24.07 -1.23
N GLY A 140 -16.91 23.20 -2.24
CA GLY A 140 -17.80 22.05 -2.27
C GLY A 140 -17.06 20.72 -2.20
N ALA A 141 -17.82 19.68 -1.88
CA ALA A 141 -17.36 18.30 -1.95
C ALA A 141 -17.50 17.75 -3.37
N VAL A 142 -16.57 16.87 -3.76
CA VAL A 142 -16.74 16.07 -4.98
C VAL A 142 -17.82 15.01 -4.76
N ALA A 143 -18.73 14.86 -5.71
CA ALA A 143 -19.75 13.83 -5.65
C ALA A 143 -19.12 12.43 -5.76
N LEU A 144 -19.50 11.53 -4.86
CA LEU A 144 -19.06 10.14 -4.94
C LEU A 144 -19.65 9.48 -6.18
N ARG A 145 -18.85 8.62 -6.81
CA ARG A 145 -19.22 7.84 -8.00
C ARG A 145 -19.67 8.72 -9.17
N GLN A 146 -19.08 9.90 -9.28
CA GLN A 146 -19.24 10.80 -10.42
C GLN A 146 -17.85 11.25 -10.88
N TRP A 147 -17.70 11.48 -12.18
CA TRP A 147 -16.46 12.01 -12.72
C TRP A 147 -16.36 13.50 -12.43
N ALA A 148 -15.22 13.90 -11.89
CA ALA A 148 -14.87 15.29 -11.73
C ALA A 148 -13.44 15.52 -12.21
N ARG A 149 -13.15 16.76 -12.59
CA ARG A 149 -11.81 17.25 -12.89
C ARG A 149 -11.42 18.23 -11.80
N VAL A 150 -10.23 18.06 -11.24
CA VAL A 150 -9.60 19.10 -10.43
C VAL A 150 -8.38 19.63 -11.17
N GLN A 151 -8.24 20.94 -11.19
CA GLN A 151 -7.05 21.64 -11.63
C GLN A 151 -6.61 22.60 -10.54
N ALA A 152 -5.34 22.54 -10.17
CA ALA A 152 -4.79 23.37 -9.12
C ALA A 152 -3.44 23.95 -9.57
N THR A 153 -3.21 25.22 -9.27
CA THR A 153 -2.00 25.93 -9.68
C THR A 153 -1.36 26.62 -8.48
N VAL A 154 -0.03 26.54 -8.41
CA VAL A 154 0.79 27.32 -7.46
C VAL A 154 1.76 28.16 -8.26
N GLU A 155 1.70 29.48 -8.09
CA GLU A 155 2.63 30.43 -8.71
C GLU A 155 3.83 30.72 -7.81
N THR A 156 4.94 31.19 -8.40
CA THR A 156 6.12 31.64 -7.66
C THR A 156 5.85 32.81 -6.73
N SER A 157 4.80 33.59 -6.99
CA SER A 157 4.29 34.64 -6.09
C SER A 157 3.71 34.11 -4.78
N GLY A 158 3.46 32.80 -4.67
CA GLY A 158 2.74 32.17 -3.57
C GLY A 158 1.23 32.12 -3.80
N ARG A 159 0.71 32.68 -4.90
CA ARG A 159 -0.71 32.56 -5.24
C ARG A 159 -1.05 31.09 -5.53
N MET A 160 -2.11 30.61 -4.89
CA MET A 160 -2.66 29.27 -5.08
C MET A 160 -4.06 29.37 -5.65
N THR A 161 -4.39 28.55 -6.65
CA THR A 161 -5.74 28.40 -7.18
C THR A 161 -6.10 26.93 -7.26
N ILE A 162 -7.39 26.62 -7.04
CA ILE A 162 -7.94 25.29 -7.21
C ILE A 162 -9.34 25.43 -7.81
N LEU A 163 -9.63 24.61 -8.81
CA LEU A 163 -10.90 24.55 -9.50
C LEU A 163 -11.33 23.09 -9.57
N LEU A 164 -12.58 22.83 -9.21
CA LEU A 164 -13.24 21.54 -9.33
C LEU A 164 -14.41 21.70 -10.30
N GLU A 165 -14.44 20.86 -11.32
CA GLU A 165 -15.45 20.84 -12.36
C GLU A 165 -16.07 19.45 -12.40
N ASP A 166 -17.40 19.38 -12.32
CA ASP A 166 -18.10 18.14 -12.62
C ASP A 166 -18.02 17.86 -14.12
N VAL A 167 -17.75 16.61 -14.48
CA VAL A 167 -17.66 16.20 -15.88
C VAL A 167 -18.91 15.40 -16.21
N SER A 168 -19.78 16.00 -17.03
CA SER A 168 -20.90 15.27 -17.63
C SER A 168 -20.35 14.26 -18.63
N VAL A 169 -20.64 12.97 -18.39
CA VAL A 169 -20.34 11.85 -19.30
C VAL A 169 -21.63 11.32 -19.87
#